data_AF-A0A925CMN8-F1
#
_entry.id   AF-A0A925CMN8-F1
#
_cell.length_a   1.000
_cell.length_b   1.000
_cell.length_c   1.000
_cell.angle_alpha   90.00
_cell.angle_beta   90.00
_cell.angle_gamma   90.00
#
_symmetry.space_group_name_H-M   'P 1'
#
loop_
_entity.id
_entity.type
_entity.pdbx_description
1 polymer ?
#
loop_
_entity_poly.entity_id
_entity_poly.type
_entity_poly.pdbx_seq_one_letter_code
_entity_poly.pdbx_strand_id
1 'polypeptide(L)' 'MEAFADPSYPREKVISEVTAKSKSLRLMFPLYTTRKCLECHGDPKGEMDRTGYAREGLRLGQNAGAISVVIPIRP' A
#
# COMPACT_ATOMS: atom_id res chain seq x y z
N MET A 1 10.77 -2.38 -6.47
CA MET A 1 9.45 -1.84 -6.02
C MET A 1 8.28 -2.36 -6.86
N GLU A 2 8.52 -2.91 -8.06
CA GLU A 2 7.47 -3.47 -8.93
C GLU A 2 6.70 -4.65 -8.31
N ALA A 3 7.29 -5.36 -7.33
CA ALA A 3 6.64 -6.46 -6.62
C ALA A 3 5.31 -6.09 -5.92
N PHE A 4 5.06 -4.80 -5.65
CA PHE A 4 3.81 -4.34 -5.04
C PHE A 4 2.62 -4.30 -6.00
N ALA A 5 2.88 -4.14 -7.30
CA ALA A 5 1.84 -4.05 -8.32
C ALA A 5 1.24 -5.43 -8.65
N ASP A 6 1.92 -6.51 -8.25
CA ASP A 6 1.44 -7.86 -8.44
C ASP A 6 0.35 -8.21 -7.39
N PRO A 7 -0.90 -8.46 -7.80
CA PRO A 7 -1.97 -8.86 -6.89
C PRO A 7 -1.78 -10.26 -6.28
N SER A 8 -0.84 -11.06 -6.80
CA SER A 8 -0.47 -12.37 -6.26
C SER A 8 0.57 -12.30 -5.14
N TYR A 9 1.16 -11.12 -4.90
CA TYR A 9 2.13 -10.96 -3.82
C TYR A 9 1.50 -11.33 -2.46
N PRO A 10 2.20 -12.09 -1.59
CA PRO A 10 1.64 -12.55 -0.34
C PRO A 10 1.17 -11.38 0.53
N ARG A 11 -0.10 -11.43 0.94
CA ARG A 11 -0.63 -10.48 1.92
C ARG A 11 0.19 -10.56 3.20
N GLU A 12 0.33 -9.41 3.85
CA GLU A 12 1.01 -9.28 5.16
C GLU A 12 2.54 -9.55 5.13
N LYS A 13 3.13 -9.76 3.96
CA LYS A 13 4.58 -9.90 3.82
C LYS A 13 5.25 -8.54 3.68
N VAL A 14 6.19 -8.25 4.57
CA VAL A 14 7.03 -7.05 4.52
C VAL A 14 8.17 -7.26 3.52
N ILE A 15 8.46 -6.22 2.73
CA ILE A 15 9.71 -6.12 1.98
C ILE A 15 10.65 -5.21 2.77
N SER A 16 11.84 -5.69 3.06
CA SER A 16 12.88 -4.92 3.74
C SER A 16 14.05 -4.62 2.80
N GLU A 17 14.51 -3.38 2.80
CA GLU A 17 15.76 -2.99 2.14
C GLU A 17 16.67 -2.32 3.17
N VAL A 18 17.92 -2.79 3.27
CA VAL A 18 18.96 -2.16 4.09
C VAL A 18 19.87 -1.39 3.16
N THR A 19 19.96 -0.07 3.35
CA THR A 19 20.85 0.77 2.55
C THR A 19 22.10 1.10 3.37
N ALA A 20 23.22 0.44 3.06
CA ALA A 20 24.48 0.61 3.79
C ALA A 20 24.96 2.08 3.81
N LYS A 21 24.59 2.88 2.80
CA LYS A 21 24.99 4.28 2.66
C LYS A 21 24.27 5.24 3.62
N SER A 22 23.08 4.88 4.13
CA SER A 22 22.24 5.79 4.92
C SER A 22 22.11 5.40 6.41
N LYS A 23 22.77 4.31 6.85
CA LYS A 23 22.59 3.72 8.19
C LYS A 23 21.10 3.59 8.55
N SER A 24 20.26 3.19 7.60
CA SER A 24 18.82 3.05 7.85
C SER A 24 18.28 1.77 7.22
N LEU A 25 17.35 1.17 7.94
CA LEU A 25 16.51 0.06 7.49
C LEU A 25 15.20 0.65 6.99
N ARG A 26 14.80 0.31 5.77
CA ARG A 26 13.48 0.64 5.25
C ARG A 26 12.63 -0.62 5.19
N LEU A 27 11.49 -0.57 5.87
CA LEU A 27 10.44 -1.59 5.79
C LEU A 27 9.29 -1.05 4.96
N MET A 28 8.85 -1.84 3.99
CA MET A 28 7.71 -1.53 3.15
C MET A 28 6.65 -2.61 3.31
N PHE A 29 5.44 -2.19 3.69
CA PHE A 29 4.30 -3.08 3.86
C PHE A 29 3.23 -2.74 2.82
N PRO A 30 2.96 -3.61 1.85
CA PRO A 30 1.93 -3.35 0.84
C PRO A 30 0.54 -3.36 1.46
N LEU A 31 -0.31 -2.46 0.96
CA LEU A 31 -1.71 -2.39 1.33
C LEU A 31 -2.55 -2.91 0.17
N TYR A 32 -3.24 -4.02 0.40
CA TYR A 32 -4.24 -4.54 -0.52
C TYR A 32 -5.63 -4.20 0.01
N THR A 33 -6.53 -3.78 -0.88
CA THR A 33 -7.88 -3.37 -0.50
C THR A 33 -8.65 -4.51 0.19
N THR A 34 -9.34 -4.14 1.27
CA THR A 34 -10.33 -4.97 1.93
C THR A 34 -11.73 -4.47 1.60
N ARG A 35 -12.78 -5.20 2.00
CA ARG A 35 -14.17 -4.78 1.76
C ARG A 35 -14.49 -3.40 2.35
N LYS A 36 -13.92 -3.05 3.51
CA LYS A 36 -14.10 -1.74 4.14
C LYS A 36 -13.46 -0.60 3.35
N CYS A 37 -12.34 -0.88 2.68
CA CYS A 37 -11.67 0.11 1.82
C CYS A 37 -12.58 0.53 0.65
N LEU A 38 -13.37 -0.42 0.13
CA LEU A 38 -14.20 -0.21 -1.06
C LEU A 38 -15.44 0.67 -0.78
N GLU A 39 -15.80 0.91 0.48
CA GLU A 39 -16.86 1.87 0.83
C GLU A 39 -16.55 3.29 0.31
N CYS A 40 -15.26 3.64 0.22
CA CYS A 40 -14.78 4.95 -0.22
C CYS A 40 -13.89 4.91 -1.46
N HIS A 41 -13.16 3.82 -1.72
CA HIS A 41 -12.20 3.75 -2.83
C HIS A 41 -12.66 2.82 -3.96
N GLY A 42 -13.85 2.23 -3.86
CA GLY A 42 -14.34 1.20 -4.78
C GLY A 42 -14.69 1.70 -6.18
N ASP A 43 -15.06 0.76 -7.06
CA ASP A 43 -15.73 1.09 -8.33
C ASP A 43 -17.17 1.64 -8.10
N PRO A 44 -17.69 2.47 -9.03
CA PRO A 44 -17.01 3.01 -10.21
C PRO A 44 -16.07 4.19 -9.86
N LYS A 45 -14.93 4.23 -10.55
CA LYS A 45 -14.00 5.37 -10.49
C LYS A 45 -14.71 6.69 -10.81
N GLY A 46 -14.43 7.73 -10.04
CA GLY A 46 -14.94 9.08 -10.26
C GLY A 46 -16.29 9.39 -9.61
N GLU A 47 -17.02 8.38 -9.13
CA GLU A 47 -18.23 8.62 -8.32
C GLU A 47 -17.86 9.24 -6.98
N MET A 48 -18.73 10.07 -6.41
CA MET A 48 -18.49 10.68 -5.10
C MET A 48 -18.69 9.65 -3.99
N ASP A 49 -17.73 9.56 -3.09
CA ASP A 49 -17.83 8.74 -1.88
C ASP A 49 -18.63 9.44 -0.77
N ARG A 50 -18.83 8.74 0.36
CA ARG A 50 -19.56 9.28 1.52
C ARG A 50 -18.88 10.49 2.19
N THR A 51 -17.61 10.74 1.89
CA THR A 51 -16.83 11.86 2.43
C THR A 51 -16.77 13.04 1.45
N GLY A 52 -17.34 12.89 0.25
CA GLY A 52 -17.38 13.93 -0.77
C GLY A 52 -16.15 13.97 -1.67
N TYR A 53 -15.40 12.87 -1.81
CA TYR A 53 -14.28 12.76 -2.74
C TYR A 53 -14.54 11.73 -3.83
N ALA A 54 -13.93 11.94 -5.00
CA ALA A 54 -14.08 11.02 -6.13
C ALA A 54 -13.33 9.70 -5.88
N ARG A 55 -14.02 8.57 -6.06
CA ARG A 55 -13.46 7.22 -5.89
C ARG A 55 -12.36 6.91 -6.90
N GLU A 56 -11.40 6.09 -6.51
CA GLU A 56 -10.29 5.62 -7.35
C GLU A 56 -10.67 4.44 -8.24
N GLY A 57 -11.74 3.71 -7.92
CA GLY A 57 -12.18 2.54 -8.68
C GLY A 57 -11.43 1.26 -8.33
N LEU A 58 -11.02 1.11 -7.08
CA LEU A 58 -10.30 -0.08 -6.63
C LEU A 58 -11.23 -1.29 -6.52
N ARG A 59 -10.65 -2.47 -6.74
CA ARG A 59 -11.32 -3.76 -6.57
C ARG A 59 -10.73 -4.53 -5.40
N LEU A 60 -11.51 -5.45 -4.83
CA LEU A 60 -11.08 -6.25 -3.68
C LEU A 60 -9.76 -6.98 -3.97
N GLY A 61 -8.77 -6.80 -3.10
CA GLY A 61 -7.45 -7.42 -3.24
C GLY A 61 -6.49 -6.69 -4.19
N GLN A 62 -6.91 -5.59 -4.83
CA GLN A 62 -6.03 -4.74 -5.60
C GLN A 62 -5.07 -3.98 -4.67
N ASN A 63 -3.84 -3.72 -5.12
CA ASN A 63 -2.91 -2.87 -4.38
C ASN A 63 -3.46 -1.43 -4.31
N ALA A 64 -3.48 -0.86 -3.11
CA ALA A 64 -3.93 0.49 -2.79
C ALA A 64 -2.78 1.40 -2.29
N GLY A 65 -1.53 0.94 -2.40
CA GLY A 65 -0.34 1.62 -1.91
C GLY A 65 0.50 0.75 -0.96
N ALA A 66 1.33 1.42 -0.14
CA ALA A 66 2.18 0.78 0.85
C ALA A 66 2.50 1.72 2.01
N ILE A 67 2.72 1.16 3.19
CA ILE A 67 3.28 1.87 4.35
C ILE A 67 4.80 1.74 4.27
N SER A 68 5.51 2.87 4.32
CA SER A 68 6.97 2.92 4.36
C SER A 68 7.45 3.38 5.75
N VAL A 69 8.17 2.52 6.45
CA VAL A 69 8.82 2.84 7.72
C VAL A 69 10.32 2.91 7.52
N VAL A 70 10.96 4.01 7.94
CA VAL A 70 12.42 4.17 7.92
C VAL A 70 12.92 4.19 9.35
N ILE A 71 13.78 3.24 9.68
CA ILE A 71 14.36 3.08 11.01
C ILE A 71 15.84 3.46 10.91
N PRO A 72 16.29 4.56 11.56
CA PRO A 72 17.70 4.87 11.64
C PRO A 72 18.40 3.83 12.54
N ILE A 73 19.47 3.24 12.03
CA ILE A 73 20.33 2.31 12.75
C ILE A 73 21.48 3.13 13.33
N ARG A 74 21.46 3.34 14.64
CA ARG A 74 22.62 3.87 15.36
C ARG A 74 23.54 2.69 15.73
N PRO A 75 24.86 2.86 15.62
CA PRO A 75 25.81 1.87 16.13
C PRO A 75 25.67 1.73 17.65
#